data_AF-A0A953YGW3-F1
#
_entry.id   AF-A0A953YGW3-F1
#
_cell.length_a   1.000
_cell.length_b   1.000
_cell.length_c   1.000
_cell.angle_alpha   90.00
_cell.angle_beta   90.00
_cell.angle_gamma   90.00
#
_symmetry.space_group_name_H-M   'P 1'
#
loop_
_entity.id
_entity.type
_entity.pdbx_description
1 polymer ?
#
loop_
_entity_poly.entity_id
_entity_poly.type
_entity_poly.pdbx_seq_one_letter_code
_entity_poly.pdbx_strand_id
1 'polypeptide(L)' 'ETFAASQQDFHFFGKPSLTMPANISGQPALTIRGGHAANGLPVGVQLIGHAFRDADVLRVGHRFERARPDLFTWPEL' A
#
# COMPACT_ATOMS: atom_id res chain seq x y z
N GLU A 1 35.44 16.07 8.87
CA GLU A 1 34.92 15.37 7.67
C GLU A 1 34.11 14.10 8.00
N THR A 2 33.42 13.99 9.14
CA THR A 2 32.74 12.72 9.50
C THR A 2 31.27 12.85 9.96
N PHE A 3 30.71 14.06 10.04
CA PHE A 3 29.32 14.24 10.49
C PHE A 3 28.43 15.08 9.56
N ALA A 4 29.00 15.67 8.50
CA ALA A 4 28.23 16.47 7.54
C ALA A 4 27.49 15.60 6.49
N ALA A 5 27.91 14.35 6.31
CA ALA A 5 27.33 13.39 5.37
C ALA A 5 26.38 12.37 6.04
N SER A 6 26.01 12.57 7.31
CA SER A 6 25.07 11.71 8.02
C SER A 6 23.67 12.33 8.12
N GLN A 7 23.30 13.24 7.20
CA GLN A 7 21.89 13.39 6.87
C GLN A 7 21.46 12.05 6.29
N GLN A 8 21.10 11.14 7.20
CA GLN A 8 20.33 9.97 6.88
C GLN A 8 19.15 10.53 6.11
N ASP A 9 19.14 10.26 4.81
CA ASP A 9 18.00 10.46 3.94
C ASP A 9 16.89 9.56 4.50
N PHE A 10 16.25 10.04 5.56
CA PHE A 10 14.99 9.52 6.03
C PHE A 10 14.07 9.75 4.83
N HIS A 11 13.91 8.71 4.02
CA HIS A 11 13.15 8.69 2.76
C HIS A 11 11.77 9.38 2.89
N PHE A 12 11.26 9.42 4.11
CA PHE A 12 10.05 10.10 4.59
C PHE A 12 10.01 11.63 4.38
N PHE A 13 11.15 12.36 4.43
CA PHE A 13 11.16 13.83 4.25
C PHE A 13 11.26 14.26 2.78
N GLY A 14 11.69 13.36 1.88
CA GLY A 14 11.77 13.62 0.43
C GLY A 14 10.54 13.14 -0.34
N LYS A 15 9.90 12.04 0.09
CA LYS A 15 8.63 11.53 -0.45
C LYS A 15 7.77 10.98 0.69
N PRO A 16 6.47 11.32 0.74
CA PRO A 16 5.58 10.78 1.77
C PRO A 16 5.51 9.26 1.64
N SER A 17 5.82 8.55 2.73
CA SER A 17 5.59 7.11 2.80
C SER A 17 4.09 6.87 3.01
N LEU A 18 3.44 6.30 2.00
CA LEU A 18 2.00 6.06 2.02
C LEU A 18 1.61 4.96 3.02
N THR A 19 2.50 4.00 3.28
CA THR A 19 2.23 2.86 4.17
C THR A 19 2.51 3.17 5.64
N MET A 20 3.48 4.06 5.91
CA MET A 20 3.95 4.39 7.25
C MET A 20 2.85 4.83 8.24
N PRO A 21 1.81 5.61 7.86
CA PRO A 21 0.77 5.99 8.80
C PRO A 21 0.17 4.79 9.54
N ALA A 22 -0.11 3.68 8.85
CA ALA A 22 -0.67 2.48 9.46
C ALA A 22 0.32 1.80 10.42
N ASN A 23 1.62 1.79 10.10
CA ASN A 23 2.66 1.25 11.00
C ASN A 23 2.76 2.02 12.32
N ILE A 24 2.70 3.35 12.26
CA ILE A 24 2.85 4.21 13.44
C ILE A 24 1.57 4.19 14.29
N SER A 25 0.43 4.23 13.63
CA SER A 25 -0.86 4.36 14.31
C SER A 25 -1.44 3.02 14.78
N GLY A 26 -1.02 1.89 14.19
CA GLY A 26 -1.49 0.55 14.53
C GLY A 26 -2.80 0.16 13.86
N GLN A 27 -3.29 0.95 12.92
CA GLN A 27 -4.52 0.67 12.17
C GLN A 27 -4.34 -0.57 11.28
N PRO A 28 -5.40 -1.38 11.12
CA PRO A 28 -5.39 -2.45 10.13
C PRO A 28 -5.26 -1.87 8.73
N ALA A 29 -4.35 -2.43 7.93
CA ALA A 29 -4.12 -2.04 6.55
C ALA A 29 -4.02 -3.25 5.62
N LEU A 30 -4.61 -3.13 4.43
CA LEU A 30 -4.59 -4.15 3.37
C LEU A 30 -4.20 -3.51 2.04
N THR A 31 -3.30 -4.15 1.30
CA THR A 31 -3.03 -3.79 -0.09
C THR A 31 -3.80 -4.71 -1.02
N ILE A 32 -4.58 -4.13 -1.91
CA ILE A 32 -5.31 -4.85 -2.98
C ILE A 32 -4.77 -4.45 -4.35
N ARG A 33 -5.05 -5.26 -5.37
CA ARG A 33 -4.61 -4.99 -6.75
C ARG A 33 -5.48 -3.92 -7.41
N GLY A 34 -4.86 -2.80 -7.80
CA GLY A 34 -5.50 -1.68 -8.51
C GLY A 34 -5.45 -1.79 -10.04
N GLY A 35 -4.78 -2.80 -10.58
CA GLY A 35 -4.58 -3.00 -12.02
C GLY A 35 -3.16 -2.69 -12.46
N HIS A 36 -3.01 -2.15 -13.67
CA HIS A 36 -1.71 -1.77 -14.24
C HIS A 36 -1.71 -0.29 -14.61
N ALA A 37 -0.55 0.35 -14.43
CA ALA A 37 -0.29 1.68 -14.96
C ALA A 37 -0.11 1.62 -16.49
N ALA A 38 -0.08 2.80 -17.13
CA ALA A 38 0.10 2.91 -18.59
C ALA A 38 1.39 2.24 -19.10
N ASN A 39 2.40 2.10 -18.25
CA ASN A 39 3.66 1.41 -18.54
C ASN A 39 3.62 -0.10 -18.27
N GLY A 40 2.44 -0.67 -18.01
CA GLY A 40 2.24 -2.10 -17.75
C GLY A 40 2.63 -2.57 -16.35
N LEU A 41 3.15 -1.70 -15.47
CA LEU A 41 3.53 -2.10 -14.11
C LEU A 41 2.31 -2.22 -13.19
N PRO A 42 2.28 -3.20 -12.27
CA PRO A 42 1.17 -3.37 -11.34
C PRO A 42 1.06 -2.19 -10.37
N VAL A 43 -0.17 -1.77 -10.09
CA VAL A 43 -0.50 -0.71 -9.12
C VAL A 43 -1.24 -1.33 -7.94
N GLY A 44 -0.80 -1.00 -6.74
CA GLY A 44 -1.48 -1.37 -5.49
C GLY A 44 -2.37 -0.24 -4.97
N VAL A 45 -3.49 -0.60 -4.33
CA VAL A 45 -4.35 0.32 -3.57
C VAL A 45 -4.29 -0.08 -2.11
N GLN A 46 -3.99 0.87 -1.23
CA GLN A 46 -3.96 0.64 0.22
C GLN A 46 -5.29 1.03 0.85
N LEU A 47 -5.88 0.10 1.59
CA LEU A 47 -7.02 0.32 2.46
C LEU A 47 -6.52 0.43 3.90
N ILE A 48 -6.99 1.43 4.64
CA ILE A 48 -6.70 1.61 6.07
C ILE A 48 -8.04 1.69 6.80
N GLY A 49 -8.25 0.81 7.78
CA GLY A 49 -9.48 0.75 8.57
C GLY A 49 -9.36 1.41 9.94
N HIS A 50 -10.45 1.36 10.68
CA HIS A 50 -10.46 1.73 12.10
C HIS A 50 -9.69 0.70 12.94
N ALA A 51 -9.11 1.16 14.06
CA ALA A 51 -8.39 0.29 15.00
C ALA A 51 -9.25 -0.89 15.46
N PHE A 52 -8.63 -2.08 15.53
CA PHE A 52 -9.27 -3.36 15.93
C PHE A 52 -10.44 -3.82 15.03
N ARG A 53 -10.54 -3.30 13.80
CA ARG A 53 -11.60 -3.64 12.84
C ARG A 53 -11.05 -4.30 11.56
N ASP A 54 -10.10 -5.22 11.72
CA ASP A 54 -9.46 -5.99 10.64
C ASP A 54 -10.47 -6.67 9.71
N ALA A 55 -11.55 -7.22 10.28
CA ALA A 55 -12.62 -7.88 9.55
C ALA A 55 -13.30 -6.95 8.52
N ASP A 56 -13.38 -5.64 8.79
CA ASP A 56 -13.99 -4.68 7.88
C ASP A 56 -13.09 -4.42 6.68
N VAL A 57 -11.78 -4.24 6.92
CA VAL A 57 -10.79 -4.03 5.86
C VAL A 57 -10.76 -5.26 4.94
N LEU A 58 -10.76 -6.46 5.51
CA LEU A 58 -10.83 -7.72 4.75
C LEU A 58 -12.15 -7.85 3.97
N ARG A 59 -13.30 -7.47 4.56
CA ARG A 59 -14.59 -7.46 3.85
C ARG A 59 -14.60 -6.53 2.64
N VAL A 60 -14.03 -5.33 2.79
CA VAL A 60 -13.92 -4.36 1.69
C VAL A 60 -13.01 -4.91 0.60
N GLY A 61 -11.84 -5.45 0.96
CA GLY A 61 -10.93 -6.11 0.03
C GLY A 61 -11.62 -7.22 -0.75
N HIS A 62 -12.25 -8.17 -0.04
CA HIS A 62 -12.97 -9.29 -0.66
C HIS A 62 -14.09 -8.83 -1.61
N ARG A 63 -14.86 -7.80 -1.23
CA ARG A 63 -15.91 -7.25 -2.09
C ARG A 63 -15.32 -6.60 -3.34
N PHE A 64 -14.19 -5.90 -3.21
CA PHE A 64 -13.49 -5.31 -4.34
C PHE A 64 -13.00 -6.39 -5.32
N GLU A 65 -12.34 -7.44 -4.83
CA GLU A 65 -11.86 -8.56 -5.65
C GLU A 65 -13.01 -9.21 -6.42
N ARG A 66 -14.14 -9.47 -5.74
CA ARG A 66 -15.34 -10.03 -6.38
C ARG A 66 -15.96 -9.11 -7.44
N ALA A 67 -15.84 -7.80 -7.27
CA ALA A 67 -16.36 -6.82 -8.22
C ALA A 67 -15.41 -6.60 -9.41
N ARG A 68 -14.12 -6.91 -9.25
CA ARG A 68 -13.06 -6.63 -10.23
C ARG A 68 -12.20 -7.87 -10.55
N PRO A 69 -12.79 -8.97 -11.03
CA PRO A 69 -12.03 -10.16 -11.44
C PRO A 69 -11.08 -9.87 -12.60
N ASP A 70 -11.37 -8.84 -13.41
CA ASP A 70 -10.54 -8.37 -14.53
C ASP A 70 -9.13 -7.90 -14.10
N LEU A 71 -9.00 -7.43 -12.85
CA LEU A 71 -7.71 -6.97 -12.34
C LEU A 71 -6.76 -8.11 -11.95
N PHE A 72 -7.24 -9.34 -11.85
CA PHE A 72 -6.48 -10.52 -11.37
C PHE A 72 -5.78 -11.30 -12.49
N THR A 73 -5.08 -10.59 -13.39
CA THR A 73 -4.25 -11.22 -14.42
C THR A 73 -2.79 -11.31 -13.95
N TRP A 74 -2.20 -12.51 -13.98
CA TRP A 74 -0.80 -12.70 -13.61
C TRP A 74 0.14 -12.27 -14.75
N PRO A 75 1.31 -11.68 -14.45
CA PRO A 75 2.31 -11.41 -15.47
C PRO A 75 2.87 -12.72 -16.03
N GLU A 76 3.25 -12.71 -17.31
CA GLU A 76 4.08 -13.76 -17.89
C GLU A 76 5.52 -13.60 -17.34
N LEU A 77 6.15 -14.73 -16.98
CA LEU A 77 7.49 -14.79 -16.37
C LEU A 77 8.60 -14.82 -17.42
#